data_AF-A0AAX1Q9A9-F1
#
_entry.id   AF-A0AAX1Q9A9-F1
#
_cell.length_a   1.000
_cell.length_b   1.000
_cell.length_c   1.000
_cell.angle_alpha   90.00
_cell.angle_beta   90.00
_cell.angle_gamma   90.00
#
_symmetry.space_group_name_H-M   'P 1'
#
loop_
_entity.id
_entity.type
_entity.pdbx_description
1 polymer ?
#
loop_
_entity_poly.entity_id
_entity_poly.type
_entity_poly.pdbx_seq_one_letter_code
_entity_poly.pdbx_strand_id
1 'polypeptide(L)'
;MVSLKDLYYSDSKVEFTFKLKDKRQIEEIHRYNLISSMNYGYARNSQEIVLTNLDIDTLKEQVENINNESYGVITLMEPDIQFLYVKSEDDLLALYITIDSGLVNAKMATDTGPTLKLITSKEKLITWVNDLQIMLKE
;
A
#
# COMPACT_ATOMS: atom_id res chain seq x y z
N MET A 1 4.47 7.17 11.35
CA MET A 1 4.54 5.80 10.77
C MET A 1 3.14 5.25 10.84
N VAL A 2 2.64 4.70 9.74
CA VAL A 2 1.28 4.16 9.62
C VAL A 2 1.37 2.69 9.24
N SER A 3 0.45 1.88 9.75
CA SER A 3 0.51 0.42 9.66
C SER A 3 -0.84 -0.17 9.25
N LEU A 4 -0.79 -1.09 8.29
CA LEU A 4 -1.88 -1.97 7.91
C LEU A 4 -1.55 -3.38 8.40
N LYS A 5 -2.26 -3.81 9.42
CA LYS A 5 -2.11 -5.15 10.02
C LYS A 5 -3.12 -6.12 9.44
N ASP A 6 -2.67 -7.34 9.26
CA ASP A 6 -3.55 -8.47 9.01
C ASP A 6 -4.63 -8.59 10.11
N LEU A 7 -5.83 -9.02 9.73
CA LEU A 7 -6.95 -9.20 10.65
C LEU A 7 -6.59 -10.14 11.80
N TYR A 8 -5.76 -11.15 11.53
CA TYR A 8 -5.28 -12.16 12.48
C TYR A 8 -3.82 -11.90 12.88
N TYR A 9 -3.42 -10.62 12.99
CA TYR A 9 -2.05 -10.22 13.31
C TYR A 9 -1.47 -10.87 14.58
N SER A 10 -2.31 -11.20 15.57
CA SER A 10 -1.90 -11.95 16.77
C SER A 10 -1.10 -13.21 16.42
N ASP A 11 -1.51 -13.89 15.36
CA ASP A 11 -0.99 -15.19 14.95
C ASP A 11 -0.10 -15.06 13.72
N SER A 12 -0.54 -14.31 12.70
CA SER A 12 0.17 -14.18 11.42
C SER A 12 1.43 -13.32 11.52
N LYS A 13 1.45 -12.35 12.45
CA LYS A 13 2.48 -11.30 12.54
C LYS A 13 2.70 -10.58 11.19
N VAL A 14 1.67 -10.51 10.35
CA VAL A 14 1.72 -9.89 9.03
C VAL A 14 1.32 -8.42 9.09
N GLU A 15 2.23 -7.55 8.64
CA GLU A 15 2.04 -6.11 8.70
C GLU A 15 2.70 -5.42 7.51
N PHE A 16 1.99 -4.49 6.90
CA PHE A 16 2.53 -3.54 5.94
C PHE A 16 2.64 -2.15 6.58
N THR A 17 3.76 -1.46 6.41
CA THR A 17 3.96 -0.13 7.01
C THR A 17 4.50 0.89 6.04
N PHE A 18 4.12 2.15 6.28
CA PHE A 18 4.78 3.32 5.72
C PHE A 18 5.38 4.18 6.82
N LYS A 19 6.62 4.59 6.62
CA LYS A 19 7.28 5.61 7.44
C LYS A 19 7.72 6.76 6.55
N LEU A 20 7.24 7.96 6.85
CA LEU A 20 7.71 9.17 6.21
C LEU A 20 9.19 9.40 6.53
N LYS A 21 10.02 9.59 5.49
CA LYS A 21 11.45 9.91 5.59
C LYS A 21 11.70 11.39 5.33
N ASP A 22 11.11 11.91 4.25
CA ASP A 22 11.23 13.30 3.83
C ASP A 22 9.98 13.69 3.02
N LYS A 23 9.59 14.97 3.09
CA LYS A 23 8.52 15.52 2.24
C LYS A 23 8.98 16.83 1.63
N ARG A 24 8.67 17.03 0.35
CA ARG A 24 8.99 18.27 -0.37
C ARG A 24 7.80 18.71 -1.17
N GLN A 25 7.59 20.02 -1.22
CA GLN A 25 6.63 20.62 -2.12
C GLN A 25 7.35 21.08 -3.37
N ILE A 26 6.82 20.69 -4.53
CA ILE A 26 7.26 21.11 -5.85
C ILE A 26 6.02 21.69 -6.53
N GLU A 27 5.97 23.03 -6.61
CA GLU A 27 4.78 23.76 -7.04
C GLU A 27 3.55 23.38 -6.19
N GLU A 28 2.51 22.80 -6.81
CA GLU A 28 1.28 22.35 -6.14
C GLU A 28 1.35 20.87 -5.71
N ILE A 29 2.40 20.13 -6.11
CA ILE A 29 2.55 18.71 -5.83
C ILE A 29 3.40 18.50 -4.57
N HIS A 30 2.85 17.75 -3.62
CA HIS A 30 3.61 17.26 -2.47
C HIS A 30 4.19 15.89 -2.78
N ARG A 31 5.51 15.79 -2.71
CA ARG A 31 6.27 14.56 -2.91
C ARG A 31 6.72 14.01 -1.56
N TYR A 32 6.39 12.75 -1.30
CA TYR A 32 6.67 12.05 -0.05
C TYR A 32 7.65 10.91 -0.31
N ASN A 33 8.85 11.00 0.27
CA ASN A 33 9.79 9.89 0.29
C ASN A 33 9.44 9.01 1.49
N LEU A 34 9.03 7.77 1.22
CA LEU A 34 8.53 6.83 2.23
C LEU A 34 9.45 5.61 2.31
N ILE A 35 9.64 5.11 3.51
CA ILE A 35 10.13 3.73 3.72
C ILE A 35 8.90 2.84 3.81
N SER A 36 8.70 2.02 2.79
CA SER A 36 7.73 0.93 2.79
C SER A 36 8.34 -0.29 3.46
N SER A 37 7.57 -1.04 4.25
CA SER A 37 8.03 -2.32 4.82
C SER A 37 6.93 -3.36 4.82
N MET A 38 7.27 -4.56 4.33
CA MET A 38 6.50 -5.79 4.47
C MET A 38 7.10 -6.62 5.59
N ASN A 39 6.30 -6.94 6.61
CA ASN A 39 6.70 -7.79 7.73
C ASN A 39 5.88 -9.08 7.72
N TYR A 40 6.55 -10.22 7.87
CA TYR A 40 5.93 -11.55 8.00
C TYR A 40 6.76 -12.39 9.00
N GLY A 41 6.21 -12.63 10.19
CA GLY A 41 6.93 -13.35 11.25
C GLY A 41 8.21 -12.61 11.67
N TYR A 42 9.37 -13.23 11.42
CA TYR A 42 10.70 -12.64 11.66
C TYR A 42 11.33 -12.01 10.42
N ALA A 43 10.68 -12.11 9.25
CA ALA A 43 11.18 -11.56 8.00
C ALA A 43 10.66 -10.13 7.81
N ARG A 44 11.54 -9.27 7.31
CA ARG A 44 11.23 -7.89 6.93
C ARG A 44 11.86 -7.56 5.59
N ASN A 45 11.05 -7.12 4.64
CA ASN A 45 11.51 -6.50 3.41
C ASN A 45 11.15 -5.02 3.45
N SER A 46 12.11 -4.14 3.16
CA SER A 46 11.90 -2.69 3.19
C SER A 46 12.50 -2.05 1.96
N GLN A 47 11.77 -1.10 1.38
CA GLN A 47 12.18 -0.36 0.19
C GLN A 47 11.77 1.10 0.33
N GLU A 48 12.59 2.01 -0.20
CA GLU A 48 12.21 3.40 -0.35
C GLU A 48 11.34 3.57 -1.59
N ILE A 49 10.18 4.18 -1.42
CA ILE A 49 9.27 4.51 -2.52
C ILE A 49 8.92 6.00 -2.46
N VAL A 50 8.41 6.51 -3.56
CA VAL A 50 7.98 7.91 -3.68
C VAL A 50 6.50 7.93 -4.02
N LEU A 51 5.71 8.64 -3.22
CA LEU A 51 4.31 8.91 -3.50
C LEU A 51 4.08 10.42 -3.57
N THR A 52 3.08 10.83 -4.34
CA THR A 52 2.57 12.19 -4.41
C THR A 52 1.25 12.34 -3.66
N ASN A 53 0.79 13.56 -3.40
CA ASN A 53 -0.57 13.77 -2.88
C ASN A 53 -1.65 13.21 -3.83
N LEU A 54 -1.42 13.27 -5.14
CA LEU A 54 -2.34 12.70 -6.14
C LEU A 54 -2.43 11.17 -6.00
N ASP A 55 -1.32 10.49 -5.72
CA ASP A 55 -1.34 9.05 -5.45
C ASP A 55 -2.18 8.70 -4.22
N ILE A 56 -2.07 9.51 -3.15
CA ILE A 56 -2.84 9.28 -1.92
C ILE A 56 -4.33 9.51 -2.13
N ASP A 57 -4.70 10.54 -2.90
CA ASP A 57 -6.09 10.83 -3.25
C ASP A 57 -6.67 9.73 -4.16
N THR A 58 -5.87 9.27 -5.13
CA THR A 58 -6.20 8.14 -6.03
C THR A 58 -6.37 6.83 -5.27
N LEU A 59 -5.52 6.57 -4.27
CA LEU A 59 -5.63 5.42 -3.37
C LEU A 59 -6.94 5.47 -2.56
N LYS A 60 -7.26 6.65 -2.00
CA LYS A 60 -8.47 6.86 -1.21
C LYS A 60 -9.72 6.61 -2.03
N GLU A 61 -9.82 7.25 -3.20
CA GLU A 61 -10.97 7.10 -4.09
C GLU A 61 -11.19 5.64 -4.49
N GLN A 62 -10.13 4.92 -4.86
CA GLN A 62 -10.23 3.51 -5.25
C GLN A 62 -10.64 2.61 -4.07
N VAL A 63 -10.11 2.85 -2.87
CA VAL A 63 -10.49 2.09 -1.66
C VAL A 63 -11.96 2.33 -1.27
N GLU A 64 -12.42 3.58 -1.35
CA GLU A 64 -13.82 3.94 -1.04
C GLU A 64 -14.81 3.31 -2.02
N ASN A 65 -14.37 3.00 -3.25
CA ASN A 65 -15.18 2.40 -4.30
C ASN A 65 -15.11 0.86 -4.39
N ILE A 66 -14.44 0.18 -3.45
CA ILE A 66 -14.48 -1.29 -3.33
C ILE A 66 -15.88 -1.73 -2.89
N ASN A 67 -16.80 -1.92 -3.84
CA ASN A 67 -18.23 -2.15 -3.53
C ASN A 67 -18.79 -3.40 -4.22
N ASN A 68 -18.57 -3.54 -5.53
CA ASN A 68 -19.38 -4.42 -6.37
C ASN A 68 -18.60 -5.56 -7.04
N GLU A 69 -17.27 -5.52 -7.01
CA GLU A 69 -16.44 -6.50 -7.72
C GLU A 69 -15.88 -7.54 -6.75
N SER A 70 -15.82 -8.79 -7.20
CA SER A 70 -15.23 -9.90 -6.44
C SER A 70 -13.70 -9.81 -6.35
N TYR A 71 -13.08 -9.02 -7.20
CA TYR A 71 -11.66 -8.69 -7.18
C TYR A 71 -11.42 -7.38 -7.92
N GLY A 72 -10.29 -6.73 -7.66
CA GLY A 72 -9.88 -5.54 -8.39
C GLY A 72 -8.45 -5.14 -8.07
N VAL A 73 -7.90 -4.24 -8.87
CA VAL A 73 -6.54 -3.73 -8.70
C VAL A 73 -6.62 -2.25 -8.38
N ILE A 74 -5.91 -1.84 -7.34
CA ILE A 74 -5.65 -0.45 -7.01
C ILE A 74 -4.27 -0.09 -7.54
N THR A 75 -4.25 0.85 -8.48
CA THR A 75 -3.01 1.36 -9.10
C THR A 75 -2.83 2.83 -8.77
N LEU A 76 -1.59 3.20 -8.44
CA LEU A 76 -1.19 4.59 -8.23
C LEU A 76 -0.57 5.14 -9.53
N MET A 77 -0.36 6.46 -9.60
CA MET A 77 0.32 7.06 -10.74
C MET A 77 1.79 6.65 -10.78
N GLU A 78 2.42 6.58 -9.60
CA GLU A 78 3.75 5.98 -9.44
C GLU A 78 3.63 4.44 -9.35
N PRO A 79 4.29 3.67 -10.24
CA PRO A 79 4.11 2.22 -10.35
C PRO A 79 4.83 1.42 -9.27
N ASP A 80 5.51 2.08 -8.33
CA ASP A 80 6.34 1.44 -7.31
C ASP A 80 5.55 0.52 -6.37
N ILE A 81 4.23 0.70 -6.28
CA ILE A 81 3.35 -0.13 -5.47
C ILE A 81 2.01 -0.39 -6.16
N GLN A 82 1.55 -1.63 -6.03
CA GLN A 82 0.26 -2.09 -6.52
C GLN A 82 -0.46 -2.88 -5.44
N PHE A 83 -1.79 -2.74 -5.39
CA PHE A 83 -2.62 -3.56 -4.52
C PHE A 83 -3.61 -4.34 -5.38
N LEU A 84 -3.65 -5.66 -5.21
CA LEU A 84 -4.72 -6.51 -5.72
C LEU A 84 -5.58 -6.92 -4.53
N TYR A 85 -6.89 -6.74 -4.63
CA TYR A 85 -7.83 -7.26 -3.63
C TYR A 85 -8.70 -8.34 -4.24
N VAL A 86 -9.01 -9.36 -3.45
CA VAL A 86 -10.02 -10.38 -3.75
C VAL A 86 -10.99 -10.41 -2.58
N LYS A 87 -12.27 -10.21 -2.88
CA LYS A 87 -13.36 -10.20 -1.91
C LYS A 87 -13.78 -11.64 -1.62
N SER A 88 -13.91 -11.95 -0.33
CA SER A 88 -14.51 -13.20 0.15
C SER A 88 -16.00 -13.03 0.42
N GLU A 89 -16.71 -14.14 0.64
CA GLU A 89 -18.15 -14.14 0.94
C GLU A 89 -18.49 -13.39 2.24
N ASP A 90 -17.56 -13.33 3.20
CA ASP A 90 -17.73 -12.67 4.51
C ASP A 90 -17.35 -11.17 4.51
N ASP A 91 -17.37 -10.51 3.34
CA ASP A 91 -16.91 -9.12 3.15
C ASP A 91 -15.44 -8.85 3.56
N LEU A 92 -14.65 -9.89 3.81
CA LEU A 92 -13.21 -9.76 4.01
C LEU A 92 -12.50 -9.64 2.66
N LEU A 93 -11.38 -8.92 2.66
CA LEU A 93 -10.51 -8.70 1.52
C LEU A 93 -9.21 -9.45 1.74
N ALA A 94 -8.88 -10.37 0.84
CA ALA A 94 -7.51 -10.83 0.66
C ALA A 94 -6.76 -9.78 -0.15
N LEU A 95 -5.91 -9.02 0.51
CA LEU A 95 -5.11 -7.96 -0.08
C LEU A 95 -3.70 -8.48 -0.37
N TYR A 96 -3.28 -8.32 -1.62
CA TYR A 96 -1.94 -8.59 -2.10
C TYR A 96 -1.27 -7.26 -2.40
N ILE A 97 -0.22 -6.93 -1.66
CA ILE A 97 0.56 -5.71 -1.82
C ILE A 97 1.85 -6.09 -2.51
N THR A 98 2.09 -5.59 -3.70
CA THR A 98 3.33 -5.82 -4.46
C THR A 98 4.09 -4.50 -4.54
N ILE A 99 5.37 -4.52 -4.15
CA ILE A 99 6.27 -3.40 -4.38
C ILE A 99 7.09 -3.75 -5.62
N ASP A 100 7.07 -2.91 -6.65
CA ASP A 100 7.94 -3.09 -7.81
C ASP A 100 9.40 -2.85 -7.38
N SER A 101 10.24 -3.84 -7.64
CA SER A 101 11.67 -3.76 -7.29
C SER A 101 12.46 -2.94 -8.30
N GLY A 102 11.89 -2.63 -9.48
CA GLY A 102 12.49 -1.75 -10.49
C GLY A 102 13.88 -2.14 -11.00
N LEU A 103 14.41 -3.31 -10.62
CA LEU A 103 15.85 -3.49 -10.47
C LEU A 103 16.61 -3.98 -11.70
N VAL A 104 16.00 -4.10 -12.88
CA VAL A 104 16.76 -4.66 -14.02
C VAL A 104 16.75 -3.84 -15.31
N ASN A 105 15.66 -3.24 -15.82
CA ASN A 105 15.71 -2.68 -17.19
C ASN A 105 14.73 -1.55 -17.51
N ALA A 106 14.69 -0.42 -16.79
CA ALA A 106 14.01 0.80 -17.26
C ALA A 106 12.56 0.58 -17.82
N LYS A 107 11.75 -0.22 -17.11
CA LYS A 107 10.37 -0.60 -17.50
C LYS A 107 10.25 -1.54 -18.72
N MET A 108 11.33 -2.18 -19.18
CA MET A 108 11.32 -3.27 -20.15
C MET A 108 11.61 -4.60 -19.43
N ALA A 109 10.54 -5.22 -18.93
CA ALA A 109 10.53 -6.46 -18.13
C ALA A 109 11.27 -6.35 -16.79
N THR A 110 10.49 -6.22 -15.70
CA THR A 110 10.98 -6.33 -14.32
C THR A 110 10.53 -7.67 -13.73
N ASP A 111 11.39 -8.27 -12.91
CA ASP A 111 10.98 -9.32 -11.97
C ASP A 111 9.85 -8.76 -11.09
N THR A 112 8.80 -9.56 -10.85
CA THR A 112 7.78 -9.20 -9.87
C THR A 112 8.45 -9.07 -8.51
N GLY A 113 8.43 -7.88 -7.92
CA GLY A 113 8.99 -7.66 -6.59
C GLY A 113 8.23 -8.44 -5.51
N PRO A 114 8.65 -8.36 -4.24
CA PRO A 114 8.01 -9.10 -3.17
C PRO A 114 6.53 -8.74 -3.06
N THR A 115 5.69 -9.76 -2.83
CA THR A 115 4.25 -9.59 -2.57
C THR A 115 3.92 -10.03 -1.15
N LEU A 116 3.29 -9.14 -0.39
CA LEU A 116 2.71 -9.44 0.92
C LEU A 116 1.22 -9.73 0.76
N LYS A 117 0.76 -10.88 1.24
CA LYS A 117 -0.66 -11.18 1.38
C LYS A 117 -1.10 -10.92 2.82
N LEU A 118 -2.19 -10.18 3.01
CA LEU A 118 -2.87 -10.04 4.29
C LEU A 118 -4.40 -10.08 4.12
N ILE A 119 -5.10 -10.48 5.17
CA ILE A 119 -6.56 -10.41 5.25
C ILE A 119 -6.95 -9.12 5.96
N THR A 120 -7.87 -8.36 5.37
CA THR A 120 -8.36 -7.09 5.93
C THR A 120 -9.84 -6.88 5.62
N SER A 121 -10.40 -5.75 6.04
CA SER A 121 -11.73 -5.30 5.64
C SER A 121 -11.62 -3.97 4.90
N LYS A 122 -12.66 -3.61 4.13
CA LYS A 122 -12.75 -2.30 3.49
C LYS A 122 -12.61 -1.16 4.51
N GLU A 123 -13.30 -1.27 5.64
CA GLU A 123 -13.25 -0.27 6.72
C GLU A 123 -11.82 -0.06 7.23
N LYS A 124 -11.09 -1.15 7.50
CA LYS A 124 -9.68 -1.07 7.92
C LYS A 124 -8.79 -0.43 6.86
N LEU A 125 -9.04 -0.68 5.57
CA LEU A 125 -8.31 0.00 4.50
C LEU A 125 -8.60 1.49 4.47
N ILE A 126 -9.87 1.89 4.61
CA ILE A 126 -10.24 3.31 4.69
C ILE A 126 -9.55 3.98 5.88
N THR A 127 -9.58 3.36 7.06
CA THR A 127 -8.88 3.87 8.24
C THR A 127 -7.38 4.00 7.97
N TRP A 128 -6.75 2.99 7.39
CA TRP A 128 -5.33 3.03 7.06
C TRP A 128 -4.95 4.14 6.08
N VAL A 129 -5.77 4.38 5.04
CA VAL A 129 -5.55 5.49 4.09
C VAL A 129 -5.74 6.84 4.78
N ASN A 130 -6.72 6.98 5.67
CA ASN A 130 -6.92 8.21 6.43
C ASN A 130 -5.75 8.48 7.39
N ASP A 131 -5.25 7.45 8.09
CA ASP A 131 -4.07 7.55 8.95
C ASP A 131 -2.83 7.95 8.13
N LEU A 132 -2.69 7.39 6.93
CA LEU A 132 -1.64 7.78 5.97
C LEU A 132 -1.76 9.27 5.62
N GLN A 133 -2.94 9.77 5.28
CA GLN A 133 -3.16 11.20 5.01
C GLN A 133 -2.81 12.09 6.20
N ILE A 134 -3.13 11.68 7.43
CA ILE A 134 -2.79 12.42 8.65
C ILE A 134 -1.26 12.48 8.82
N MET A 135 -0.58 11.34 8.74
CA MET A 135 0.88 11.26 8.87
C MET A 135 1.62 12.13 7.83
N LEU A 136 1.08 12.25 6.61
CA LEU A 136 1.73 13.04 5.55
C LEU A 136 1.56 14.56 5.73
N LYS A 137 0.56 14.98 6.50
CA LYS A 137 0.29 16.40 6.80
C LYS A 137 1.15 16.91 7.96
N GLU A 138 1.41 16.08 8.98
CA GLU A 138 2.36 16.34 10.08
C GLU A 138 3.79 16.54 9.54
#